data_AF-A0A447FQ43-F1
#
_entry.id   AF-A0A447FQ43-F1
#
_cell.length_a   1.000
_cell.length_b   1.000
_cell.length_c   1.000
_cell.angle_alpha   90.00
_cell.angle_beta   90.00
_cell.angle_gamma   90.00
#
_symmetry.space_group_name_H-M   'P 1'
#
loop_
_entity.id
_entity.type
_entity.pdbx_description
1 polymer ?
#
loop_
_entity_poly.entity_id
_entity_poly.type
_entity_poly.pdbx_seq_one_letter_code
_entity_poly.pdbx_strand_id
1 'polypeptide(L)'
;MAVQLNYVAAKDWKPSKEYLITLIKVELSETAIKEAKGKSLKKIFEDAAASVAAESSTGTWTKVYDGEGSGMSRAAKERAMAFDLDYTNHMFKVAYPPFLFELDNISGLFAGIIGNIAGMKMVSAMRVYDVKFPEKMIKAFPGPRFGVKGIRKLLKKPRGPLVATVPKPKIGRTAKEQADLAKMLFTSGLGTYDGIKDDENLTNLSFNKFDERAKCVLKALKAAEKQTGKKKFYLCNVSHSNLEVMRKRATCNAWFYYKRQLSWSAWSWKTLWLLSIYDFPCKNISSTRCRYLAWGLSISKNGRLW
;
A
#
# COMPACT_ATOMS: atom_id res chain seq x y z
N MET A 1 15.05 -23.93 -9.22
CA MET A 1 15.56 -23.73 -7.84
C MET A 1 16.67 -22.71 -7.91
N ALA A 2 16.93 -21.95 -6.85
CA ALA A 2 18.17 -21.17 -6.77
C ALA A 2 19.37 -22.12 -6.80
N VAL A 3 20.27 -21.98 -7.79
CA VAL A 3 21.30 -23.00 -8.05
C VAL A 3 22.73 -22.60 -7.74
N GLN A 4 23.05 -21.30 -7.67
CA GLN A 4 24.45 -20.84 -7.61
C GLN A 4 24.91 -20.34 -6.25
N LEU A 5 24.00 -19.81 -5.42
CA LEU A 5 24.31 -19.28 -4.09
C LEU A 5 23.35 -19.89 -3.05
N ASN A 6 23.78 -19.91 -1.79
CA ASN A 6 22.91 -20.34 -0.69
C ASN A 6 22.05 -19.17 -0.18
N TYR A 7 20.73 -19.32 -0.27
CA TYR A 7 19.75 -18.30 0.16
C TYR A 7 19.00 -18.68 1.44
N VAL A 8 19.31 -19.81 2.08
CA VAL A 8 18.74 -20.18 3.39
C VAL A 8 19.77 -19.91 4.48
N ALA A 9 19.37 -19.15 5.48
CA ALA A 9 20.22 -18.79 6.61
C ALA A 9 20.42 -20.00 7.53
N ALA A 10 21.54 -19.99 8.27
CA ALA A 10 21.74 -20.94 9.35
C ALA A 10 20.67 -20.78 10.44
N LYS A 11 20.37 -21.85 11.19
CA LYS A 11 19.27 -21.90 12.17
C LYS A 11 19.28 -20.74 13.18
N ASP A 12 20.45 -20.32 13.63
CA ASP A 12 20.61 -19.28 14.65
C ASP A 12 20.98 -17.90 14.07
N TRP A 13 21.00 -17.78 12.74
CA TRP A 13 21.28 -16.51 12.08
C TRP A 13 20.15 -15.53 12.31
N LYS A 14 20.50 -14.29 12.65
CA LYS A 14 19.56 -13.19 12.83
C LYS A 14 20.02 -11.99 12.00
N PRO A 15 19.13 -11.39 11.20
CA PRO A 15 19.46 -10.15 10.50
C PRO A 15 19.64 -9.00 11.49
N SER A 16 20.45 -8.02 11.14
CA SER A 16 20.51 -6.77 11.88
C SER A 16 19.19 -5.99 11.74
N LYS A 17 18.98 -4.96 12.56
CA LYS A 17 17.77 -4.11 12.50
C LYS A 17 17.67 -3.30 11.20
N GLU A 18 18.75 -3.21 10.43
CA GLU A 18 18.84 -2.46 9.17
C GLU A 18 18.28 -3.23 7.97
N TYR A 19 17.96 -4.50 8.13
CA TYR A 19 17.35 -5.29 7.06
C TYR A 19 15.87 -4.97 6.93
N LEU A 20 15.40 -4.90 5.69
CA LEU A 20 13.99 -5.04 5.37
C LEU A 20 13.61 -6.51 5.56
N ILE A 21 12.51 -6.80 6.23
CA ILE A 21 12.08 -8.17 6.50
C ILE A 21 10.65 -8.37 5.99
N THR A 22 10.44 -9.35 5.13
CA THR A 22 9.09 -9.81 4.78
C THR A 22 8.75 -11.07 5.57
N LEU A 23 7.47 -11.22 5.93
CA LEU A 23 6.90 -12.47 6.42
C LEU A 23 6.03 -13.06 5.31
N ILE A 24 6.34 -14.28 4.88
CA ILE A 24 5.72 -14.91 3.72
C ILE A 24 5.11 -16.24 4.15
N LYS A 25 3.92 -16.54 3.63
CA LYS A 25 3.34 -17.89 3.62
C LYS A 25 3.28 -18.38 2.20
N VAL A 26 3.59 -19.66 2.00
CA VAL A 26 3.45 -20.33 0.71
C VAL A 26 2.60 -21.58 0.86
N GLU A 27 1.96 -21.95 -0.24
CA GLU A 27 1.43 -23.28 -0.47
C GLU A 27 2.24 -23.90 -1.60
N LEU A 28 2.73 -25.12 -1.39
CA LEU A 28 3.53 -25.82 -2.39
C LEU A 28 2.63 -26.38 -3.49
N SER A 29 3.09 -26.27 -4.73
CA SER A 29 2.37 -26.84 -5.87
C SER A 29 2.45 -28.36 -5.88
N GLU A 30 1.33 -29.04 -6.11
CA GLU A 30 1.31 -30.51 -6.26
C GLU A 30 2.24 -30.99 -7.38
N THR A 31 2.30 -30.25 -8.48
CA THR A 31 3.20 -30.55 -9.61
C THR A 31 4.65 -30.49 -9.14
N ALA A 32 5.01 -29.48 -8.38
CA ALA A 32 6.36 -29.33 -7.84
C ALA A 32 6.72 -30.45 -6.85
N ILE A 33 5.75 -30.92 -6.05
CA ILE A 33 5.94 -32.05 -5.14
C ILE A 33 6.17 -33.34 -5.94
N LYS A 34 5.39 -33.59 -7.00
CA LYS A 34 5.54 -34.76 -7.88
C LYS A 34 6.89 -34.75 -8.62
N GLU A 35 7.31 -33.59 -9.12
CA GLU A 35 8.57 -33.42 -9.86
C GLU A 35 9.82 -33.48 -8.96
N ALA A 36 9.66 -33.34 -7.64
CA ALA A 36 10.77 -33.32 -6.69
C ALA A 36 11.44 -34.69 -6.44
N LYS A 37 11.03 -35.76 -7.14
CA LYS A 37 11.71 -37.08 -7.26
C LYS A 37 12.40 -37.57 -5.97
N GLY A 38 11.64 -37.72 -4.88
CA GLY A 38 12.14 -38.31 -3.62
C GLY A 38 12.61 -37.32 -2.55
N LYS A 39 12.54 -35.99 -2.80
CA LYS A 39 12.76 -35.00 -1.73
C LYS A 39 11.63 -35.02 -0.70
N SER A 40 11.98 -34.82 0.57
CA SER A 40 11.01 -34.61 1.63
C SER A 40 10.28 -33.26 1.44
N LEU A 41 9.02 -33.18 1.90
CA LEU A 41 8.25 -31.91 1.90
C LEU A 41 9.01 -30.77 2.58
N LYS A 42 9.73 -31.09 3.67
CA LYS A 42 10.62 -30.17 4.36
C LYS A 42 11.65 -29.55 3.42
N LYS A 43 12.33 -30.38 2.62
CA LYS A 43 13.35 -29.92 1.68
C LYS A 43 12.76 -29.11 0.54
N ILE A 44 11.59 -29.51 0.03
CA ILE A 44 10.88 -28.76 -1.03
C ILE A 44 10.48 -27.37 -0.51
N PHE A 45 10.03 -27.27 0.74
CA PHE A 45 9.74 -26.00 1.39
C PHE A 45 10.98 -25.12 1.56
N GLU A 46 12.11 -25.68 2.00
CA GLU A 46 13.39 -24.96 2.06
C GLU A 46 13.82 -24.45 0.69
N ASP A 47 13.70 -25.28 -0.35
CA ASP A 47 14.04 -24.90 -1.72
C ASP A 47 13.10 -23.80 -2.25
N ALA A 48 11.83 -23.79 -1.84
CA ALA A 48 10.88 -22.71 -2.13
C ALA A 48 11.28 -21.41 -1.44
N ALA A 49 11.59 -21.45 -0.14
CA ALA A 49 12.04 -20.28 0.61
C ALA A 49 13.36 -19.72 0.02
N ALA A 50 14.30 -20.59 -0.32
CA ALA A 50 15.55 -20.23 -0.98
C ALA A 50 15.32 -19.55 -2.33
N SER A 51 14.43 -20.12 -3.14
CA SER A 51 14.15 -19.61 -4.48
C SER A 51 13.39 -18.28 -4.43
N VAL A 52 12.49 -18.09 -3.45
CA VAL A 52 11.87 -16.79 -3.17
C VAL A 52 12.92 -15.75 -2.81
N ALA A 53 13.83 -16.04 -1.88
CA ALA A 53 14.90 -15.11 -1.51
C ALA A 53 15.87 -14.82 -2.68
N ALA A 54 16.14 -15.79 -3.53
CA ALA A 54 16.98 -15.63 -4.71
C ALA A 54 16.35 -14.69 -5.76
N GLU A 55 15.15 -15.03 -6.24
CA GLU A 55 14.46 -14.33 -7.32
C GLU A 55 13.94 -12.94 -6.92
N SER A 56 13.92 -12.64 -5.62
CA SER A 56 13.59 -11.31 -5.07
C SER A 56 14.84 -10.48 -4.69
N SER A 57 16.05 -10.98 -4.93
CA SER A 57 17.28 -10.25 -4.65
C SER A 57 18.30 -10.33 -5.78
N THR A 58 19.13 -11.37 -5.81
CA THR A 58 20.36 -11.42 -6.65
C THR A 58 20.48 -12.68 -7.49
N GLY A 59 19.60 -13.66 -7.28
CA GLY A 59 19.71 -14.99 -7.87
C GLY A 59 18.73 -15.24 -9.01
N THR A 60 18.93 -16.39 -9.67
CA THR A 60 18.02 -16.89 -10.69
C THR A 60 18.03 -18.43 -10.72
N TRP A 61 17.25 -19.01 -11.62
CA TRP A 61 17.00 -20.45 -11.74
C TRP A 61 18.16 -21.27 -12.33
N THR A 62 19.14 -20.61 -12.94
CA THR A 62 20.32 -21.24 -13.58
C THR A 62 21.63 -20.63 -13.10
N LYS A 63 22.75 -21.31 -13.36
CA LYS A 63 24.08 -20.78 -13.11
C LYS A 63 24.36 -19.67 -14.13
N VAL A 64 24.77 -18.50 -13.63
CA VAL A 64 25.21 -17.37 -14.43
C VAL A 64 26.74 -17.29 -14.44
N TYR A 65 27.28 -16.51 -15.39
CA TYR A 65 28.71 -16.24 -15.51
C TYR A 65 29.28 -15.72 -14.19
N ASP A 66 30.37 -16.34 -13.73
CA ASP A 66 31.03 -16.07 -12.45
C ASP A 66 32.51 -15.66 -12.58
N GLY A 67 32.95 -15.35 -13.80
CA GLY A 67 34.29 -14.84 -14.06
C GLY A 67 34.51 -13.39 -13.61
N GLU A 68 35.65 -12.83 -13.99
CA GLU A 68 36.04 -11.47 -13.62
C GLU A 68 34.99 -10.44 -14.08
N GLY A 69 34.66 -9.48 -13.20
CA GLY A 69 33.64 -8.47 -13.50
C GLY A 69 32.17 -8.94 -13.44
N SER A 70 31.90 -10.22 -13.15
CA SER A 70 30.53 -10.76 -13.08
C SER A 70 29.64 -10.14 -11.99
N GLY A 71 30.24 -9.50 -10.99
CA GLY A 71 29.52 -9.00 -9.82
C GLY A 71 29.08 -10.10 -8.85
N MET A 72 29.41 -11.38 -9.10
CA MET A 72 28.98 -12.51 -8.25
C MET A 72 29.46 -12.40 -6.81
N SER A 73 30.65 -11.83 -6.57
CA SER A 73 31.14 -11.58 -5.20
C SER A 73 30.25 -10.60 -4.44
N ARG A 74 29.76 -9.55 -5.12
CA ARG A 74 28.80 -8.60 -4.53
C ARG A 74 27.45 -9.27 -4.35
N ALA A 75 26.92 -9.93 -5.39
CA ALA A 75 25.65 -10.66 -5.31
C ALA A 75 25.62 -11.65 -4.14
N ALA A 76 26.73 -12.36 -3.89
CA ALA A 76 26.88 -13.23 -2.75
C ALA A 76 26.80 -12.45 -1.42
N LYS A 77 27.60 -11.40 -1.23
CA LYS A 77 27.58 -10.62 0.03
C LYS A 77 26.22 -9.97 0.32
N GLU A 78 25.55 -9.55 -0.75
CA GLU A 78 24.43 -8.63 -0.72
C GLU A 78 23.06 -9.28 -0.97
N ARG A 79 23.02 -10.61 -1.07
CA ARG A 79 21.77 -11.36 -1.27
C ARG A 79 20.82 -11.26 -0.09
N ALA A 80 19.54 -11.44 -0.39
CA ALA A 80 18.56 -11.70 0.65
C ALA A 80 18.71 -13.13 1.20
N MET A 81 18.26 -13.33 2.44
CA MET A 81 18.33 -14.63 3.11
C MET A 81 16.96 -15.00 3.67
N ALA A 82 16.48 -16.20 3.32
CA ALA A 82 15.34 -16.83 3.96
C ALA A 82 15.75 -17.38 5.34
N PHE A 83 14.97 -17.08 6.37
CA PHE A 83 15.24 -17.48 7.75
C PHE A 83 13.94 -17.68 8.52
N ASP A 84 14.02 -18.26 9.72
CA ASP A 84 12.86 -18.50 10.59
C ASP A 84 11.76 -19.32 9.87
N LEU A 85 12.17 -20.48 9.35
CA LEU A 85 11.31 -21.39 8.59
C LEU A 85 10.40 -22.18 9.53
N ASP A 86 9.11 -21.88 9.48
CA ASP A 86 8.03 -22.64 10.11
C ASP A 86 7.51 -23.71 9.14
N TYR A 87 8.01 -24.93 9.32
CA TYR A 87 7.66 -26.09 8.52
C TYR A 87 6.21 -26.57 8.73
N THR A 88 5.58 -26.21 9.85
CA THR A 88 4.19 -26.62 10.14
C THR A 88 3.22 -25.72 9.40
N ASN A 89 3.42 -24.40 9.46
CA ASN A 89 2.53 -23.42 8.82
C ASN A 89 2.95 -23.02 7.41
N HIS A 90 4.09 -23.53 6.92
CA HIS A 90 4.71 -23.15 5.65
C HIS A 90 4.94 -21.64 5.54
N MET A 91 5.45 -21.06 6.62
CA MET A 91 5.77 -19.64 6.73
C MET A 91 7.27 -19.45 6.93
N PHE A 92 7.81 -18.37 6.38
CA PHE A 92 9.21 -18.01 6.56
C PHE A 92 9.38 -16.51 6.44
N LYS A 93 10.52 -16.01 6.89
CA LYS A 93 10.91 -14.62 6.71
C LYS A 93 11.99 -14.51 5.65
N VAL A 94 12.02 -13.40 4.95
CA VAL A 94 13.15 -13.04 4.06
C VAL A 94 13.73 -11.72 4.53
N ALA A 95 15.02 -11.72 4.81
CA ALA A 95 15.76 -10.54 5.20
C ALA A 95 16.54 -10.00 3.99
N TYR A 96 16.25 -8.77 3.61
CA TYR A 96 16.88 -8.07 2.49
C TYR A 96 17.80 -6.97 3.02
N PRO A 97 19.07 -6.96 2.60
CA PRO A 97 19.91 -5.81 2.84
C PRO A 97 19.33 -4.52 2.22
N PRO A 98 19.39 -3.38 2.91
CA PRO A 98 18.63 -2.19 2.52
C PRO A 98 19.12 -1.54 1.22
N PHE A 99 20.39 -1.71 0.84
CA PHE A 99 20.94 -1.10 -0.38
C PHE A 99 20.46 -1.81 -1.66
N LEU A 100 19.76 -2.96 -1.57
CA LEU A 100 19.12 -3.60 -2.72
C LEU A 100 18.02 -2.73 -3.32
N PHE A 101 17.53 -1.75 -2.57
CA PHE A 101 16.40 -0.92 -2.97
C PHE A 101 16.78 0.55 -2.95
N GLU A 102 16.25 1.25 -3.94
CA GLU A 102 16.27 2.71 -3.98
C GLU A 102 15.40 3.28 -2.84
N LEU A 103 15.96 4.22 -2.08
CA LEU A 103 15.24 4.92 -1.03
C LEU A 103 14.15 5.82 -1.63
N ASP A 104 13.03 5.98 -0.93
CA ASP A 104 11.85 6.75 -1.41
C ASP A 104 11.18 6.19 -2.69
N ASN A 105 11.53 4.97 -3.13
CA ASN A 105 10.91 4.32 -4.29
C ASN A 105 10.12 3.06 -3.87
N ILE A 106 8.86 3.24 -3.47
CA ILE A 106 7.99 2.14 -3.06
C ILE A 106 7.69 1.17 -4.22
N SER A 107 7.63 1.67 -5.46
CA SER A 107 7.37 0.85 -6.65
C SER A 107 8.54 -0.09 -6.93
N GLY A 108 9.77 0.42 -6.88
CA GLY A 108 10.99 -0.38 -7.03
C GLY A 108 11.13 -1.41 -5.91
N LEU A 109 10.81 -1.04 -4.67
CA LEU A 109 10.78 -1.97 -3.54
C LEU A 109 9.84 -3.15 -3.81
N PHE A 110 8.59 -2.87 -4.18
CA PHE A 110 7.60 -3.91 -4.43
C PHE A 110 7.92 -4.77 -5.65
N ALA A 111 8.51 -4.20 -6.70
CA ALA A 111 9.01 -4.99 -7.82
C ALA A 111 10.00 -6.07 -7.35
N GLY A 112 10.84 -5.77 -6.35
CA GLY A 112 11.73 -6.76 -5.74
C GLY A 112 11.01 -7.74 -4.83
N ILE A 113 10.31 -7.26 -3.79
CA ILE A 113 9.84 -8.14 -2.70
C ILE A 113 8.51 -8.87 -2.97
N ILE A 114 7.75 -8.48 -3.99
CA ILE A 114 6.48 -9.12 -4.37
C ILE A 114 6.31 -9.36 -5.87
N GLY A 115 7.27 -8.98 -6.71
CA GLY A 115 7.16 -9.07 -8.17
C GLY A 115 7.18 -10.52 -8.68
N ASN A 116 8.34 -10.98 -9.13
CA ASN A 116 8.47 -12.26 -9.84
C ASN A 116 8.12 -13.48 -8.98
N ILE A 117 8.35 -13.39 -7.66
CA ILE A 117 8.25 -14.53 -6.74
C ILE A 117 6.83 -15.11 -6.61
N ALA A 118 5.79 -14.33 -6.92
CA ALA A 118 4.40 -14.80 -6.84
C ALA A 118 4.02 -15.75 -7.99
N GLY A 119 4.76 -15.70 -9.11
CA GLY A 119 4.49 -16.50 -10.31
C GLY A 119 5.32 -17.79 -10.41
N MET A 120 6.05 -18.16 -9.36
CA MET A 120 6.95 -19.30 -9.40
C MET A 120 6.14 -20.62 -9.44
N LYS A 121 6.42 -21.48 -10.42
CA LYS A 121 5.74 -22.79 -10.60
C LYS A 121 5.77 -23.70 -9.35
N MET A 122 6.73 -23.48 -8.46
CA MET A 122 6.90 -24.27 -7.25
C MET A 122 5.90 -23.96 -6.14
N VAL A 123 5.22 -22.80 -6.20
CA VAL A 123 4.17 -22.41 -5.27
C VAL A 123 2.82 -22.40 -5.98
N SER A 124 1.79 -22.96 -5.36
CA SER A 124 0.40 -22.84 -5.84
C SER A 124 -0.23 -21.53 -5.37
N ALA A 125 0.18 -21.05 -4.19
CA ALA A 125 -0.21 -19.77 -3.64
C ALA A 125 0.93 -19.16 -2.81
N MET A 126 1.00 -17.83 -2.78
CA MET A 126 1.92 -17.09 -1.94
C MET A 126 1.24 -15.85 -1.39
N ARG A 127 1.52 -15.53 -0.12
CA ARG A 127 1.05 -14.31 0.52
C ARG A 127 2.14 -13.70 1.39
N VAL A 128 2.43 -12.41 1.16
CA VAL A 128 3.19 -11.60 2.11
C VAL A 128 2.23 -11.10 3.19
N TYR A 129 2.53 -11.44 4.45
CA TYR A 129 1.71 -11.13 5.63
C TYR A 129 2.12 -9.84 6.33
N ASP A 130 3.43 -9.56 6.38
CA ASP A 130 3.97 -8.37 7.03
C ASP A 130 5.26 -7.96 6.30
N VAL A 131 5.56 -6.67 6.34
CA VAL A 131 6.82 -6.09 5.90
C VAL A 131 7.31 -5.16 6.99
N LYS A 132 8.47 -5.49 7.56
CA LYS A 132 9.19 -4.65 8.51
C LYS A 132 10.24 -3.84 7.77
N PHE A 133 10.07 -2.53 7.80
CA PHE A 133 10.99 -1.56 7.22
C PHE A 133 12.09 -1.17 8.21
N PRO A 134 13.34 -1.03 7.75
CA PRO A 134 14.41 -0.44 8.54
C PRO A 134 14.22 1.08 8.67
N GLU A 135 14.74 1.66 9.75
CA GLU A 135 14.54 3.08 10.07
C GLU A 135 15.02 4.02 8.96
N LYS A 136 16.14 3.67 8.30
CA LYS A 136 16.68 4.42 7.16
C LYS A 136 15.68 4.55 6.00
N MET A 137 14.95 3.48 5.68
CA MET A 137 13.92 3.52 4.63
C MET A 137 12.72 4.36 5.07
N ILE A 138 12.25 4.19 6.31
CA ILE A 138 11.11 4.95 6.85
C ILE A 138 11.38 6.45 6.80
N LYS A 139 12.59 6.87 7.21
CA LYS A 139 13.00 8.28 7.22
C LYS A 139 13.16 8.89 5.84
N ALA A 140 13.37 8.08 4.80
CA ALA A 140 13.50 8.57 3.43
C ALA A 140 12.15 9.00 2.83
N PHE A 141 11.06 8.33 3.22
CA PHE A 141 9.73 8.70 2.72
C PHE A 141 9.21 9.98 3.39
N PRO A 142 8.60 10.91 2.63
CA PRO A 142 8.04 12.14 3.19
C PRO A 142 6.83 11.88 4.11
N GLY A 143 6.18 10.73 3.94
CA GLY A 143 5.02 10.33 4.72
C GLY A 143 3.79 11.25 4.54
N PRO A 144 2.76 11.09 5.40
CA PRO A 144 1.54 11.88 5.30
C PRO A 144 1.79 13.36 5.65
N ARG A 145 1.61 14.26 4.68
CA ARG A 145 1.83 15.72 4.85
C ARG A 145 1.09 16.35 6.02
N PHE A 146 -0.21 16.04 6.19
CA PHE A 146 -1.03 16.64 7.25
C PHE A 146 -1.17 15.72 8.46
N GLY A 147 -1.17 14.41 8.25
CA GLY A 147 -1.51 13.41 9.26
C GLY A 147 -2.86 13.66 9.94
N VAL A 148 -3.16 12.89 10.97
CA VAL A 148 -4.41 13.01 11.73
C VAL A 148 -4.56 14.41 12.34
N LYS A 149 -3.50 14.91 13.00
CA LYS A 149 -3.52 16.19 13.71
C LYS A 149 -3.77 17.37 12.76
N GLY A 150 -3.16 17.36 11.58
CA GLY A 150 -3.35 18.41 10.58
C GLY A 150 -4.77 18.43 10.03
N ILE A 151 -5.33 17.27 9.66
CA ILE A 151 -6.72 17.17 9.20
C ILE A 151 -7.70 17.64 10.28
N ARG A 152 -7.49 17.24 11.55
CA ARG A 152 -8.32 17.71 12.67
C ARG A 152 -8.25 19.22 12.88
N LYS A 153 -7.06 19.82 12.75
CA LYS A 153 -6.88 21.28 12.81
C LYS A 153 -7.62 21.99 11.68
N LEU A 154 -7.53 21.47 10.45
CA LEU A 154 -8.23 22.02 9.28
C LEU A 154 -9.75 21.99 9.43
N LEU A 155 -10.29 20.90 9.96
CA LEU A 155 -11.73 20.73 10.18
C LEU A 155 -12.24 21.34 11.48
N LYS A 156 -11.35 21.90 12.32
CA LYS A 156 -11.67 22.35 13.69
C LYS A 156 -12.38 21.27 14.51
N LYS A 157 -11.95 20.00 14.36
CA LYS A 157 -12.58 18.82 14.98
C LYS A 157 -11.55 18.04 15.81
N PRO A 158 -11.38 18.38 17.11
CA PRO A 158 -10.29 17.85 17.92
C PRO A 158 -10.45 16.36 18.27
N ARG A 159 -11.67 15.85 18.33
CA ARG A 159 -11.97 14.47 18.75
C ARG A 159 -13.08 13.82 17.92
N GLY A 160 -13.24 12.52 18.10
CA GLY A 160 -14.28 11.72 17.46
C GLY A 160 -13.99 11.36 16.00
N PRO A 161 -14.82 10.49 15.42
CA PRO A 161 -14.72 10.08 14.02
C PRO A 161 -15.10 11.24 13.08
N LEU A 162 -14.48 11.26 11.90
CA LEU A 162 -14.93 12.11 10.78
C LEU A 162 -16.07 11.39 10.05
N VAL A 163 -17.18 12.07 9.83
CA VAL A 163 -18.37 11.52 9.20
C VAL A 163 -18.42 11.98 7.75
N ALA A 164 -18.31 11.05 6.82
CA ALA A 164 -18.40 11.33 5.39
C ALA A 164 -19.10 10.22 4.63
N THR A 165 -19.56 10.54 3.43
CA THR A 165 -20.28 9.57 2.58
C THR A 165 -19.88 9.69 1.11
N VAL A 166 -20.22 8.65 0.35
CA VAL A 166 -20.14 8.62 -1.10
C VAL A 166 -21.56 8.85 -1.64
N PRO A 167 -21.83 9.95 -2.38
CA PRO A 167 -23.15 10.15 -2.98
C PRO A 167 -23.51 8.99 -3.93
N LYS A 168 -24.77 8.51 -3.87
CA LYS A 168 -25.30 7.39 -4.68
C LYS A 168 -26.52 7.79 -5.50
N PRO A 169 -26.76 7.30 -6.73
CA PRO A 169 -26.09 6.17 -7.38
C PRO A 169 -24.62 6.45 -7.72
N LYS A 170 -23.87 5.36 -7.94
CA LYS A 170 -22.42 5.35 -8.16
C LYS A 170 -21.97 6.37 -9.22
N ILE A 171 -22.70 6.36 -10.34
CA ILE A 171 -22.60 7.28 -11.48
C ILE A 171 -24.02 7.48 -12.02
N GLY A 172 -24.26 8.60 -12.71
CA GLY A 172 -25.56 8.89 -13.35
C GLY A 172 -26.11 10.29 -13.07
N ARG A 173 -25.52 11.03 -12.12
CA ARG A 173 -25.84 12.44 -11.90
C ARG A 173 -25.02 13.34 -12.82
N THR A 174 -25.62 14.42 -13.28
CA THR A 174 -24.93 15.59 -13.82
C THR A 174 -24.12 16.31 -12.73
N ALA A 175 -23.24 17.23 -13.15
CA ALA A 175 -22.47 18.04 -12.20
C ALA A 175 -23.35 18.85 -11.24
N LYS A 176 -24.50 19.35 -11.72
CA LYS A 176 -25.46 20.13 -10.93
C LYS A 176 -26.18 19.25 -9.91
N GLU A 177 -26.77 18.14 -10.35
CA GLU A 177 -27.47 17.20 -9.46
C GLU A 177 -26.54 16.64 -8.37
N GLN A 178 -25.27 16.38 -8.73
CA GLN A 178 -24.26 15.96 -7.76
C GLN A 178 -24.00 17.03 -6.70
N ALA A 179 -23.96 18.30 -7.09
CA ALA A 179 -23.76 19.42 -6.17
C ALA A 179 -24.99 19.70 -5.30
N ASP A 180 -26.20 19.51 -5.83
CA ASP A 180 -27.44 19.66 -5.07
C ASP A 180 -27.51 18.61 -3.96
N LEU A 181 -27.19 17.35 -4.28
CA LEU A 181 -27.06 16.30 -3.26
C LEU A 181 -25.92 16.59 -2.27
N ALA A 182 -24.78 17.07 -2.75
CA ALA A 182 -23.67 17.45 -1.87
C ALA A 182 -24.10 18.51 -0.85
N LYS A 183 -24.86 19.52 -1.28
CA LYS A 183 -25.40 20.55 -0.39
C LYS A 183 -26.29 19.94 0.69
N MET A 184 -27.24 19.09 0.30
CA MET A 184 -28.12 18.38 1.25
C MET A 184 -27.27 17.65 2.29
N LEU A 185 -26.32 16.82 1.85
CA LEU A 185 -25.44 16.04 2.71
C LEU A 185 -24.59 16.91 3.64
N PHE A 186 -24.01 18.01 3.16
CA PHE A 186 -23.21 18.90 4.02
C PHE A 186 -24.03 19.59 5.12
N THR A 187 -25.34 19.80 4.87
CA THR A 187 -26.27 20.42 5.83
C THR A 187 -26.99 19.40 6.71
N SER A 188 -27.02 18.12 6.33
CA SER A 188 -27.67 17.04 7.08
C SER A 188 -27.19 16.95 8.53
N GLY A 189 -28.12 16.57 9.42
CA GLY A 189 -27.86 16.44 10.85
C GLY A 189 -27.34 17.73 11.47
N LEU A 190 -27.88 18.89 11.07
CA LEU A 190 -27.42 20.22 11.50
C LEU A 190 -25.93 20.43 11.18
N GLY A 191 -25.52 19.96 10.01
CA GLY A 191 -24.13 20.00 9.53
C GLY A 191 -23.18 19.10 10.31
N THR A 192 -23.62 17.98 10.88
CA THR A 192 -22.71 17.02 11.54
C THR A 192 -21.93 16.14 10.55
N TYR A 193 -22.39 16.04 9.29
CA TYR A 193 -21.62 15.42 8.20
C TYR A 193 -20.44 16.33 7.81
N ASP A 194 -19.22 15.83 7.97
CA ASP A 194 -17.99 16.58 7.75
C ASP A 194 -17.63 16.66 6.26
N GLY A 195 -18.01 15.68 5.45
CA GLY A 195 -17.64 15.71 4.04
C GLY A 195 -18.28 14.67 3.14
N ILE A 196 -17.91 14.74 1.87
CA ILE A 196 -18.26 13.72 0.87
C ILE A 196 -17.01 13.32 0.08
N LYS A 197 -17.07 12.17 -0.59
CA LYS A 197 -16.11 11.78 -1.61
C LYS A 197 -16.79 11.43 -2.92
N ASP A 198 -16.13 11.70 -4.03
CA ASP A 198 -16.51 11.11 -5.31
C ASP A 198 -16.40 9.58 -5.24
N ASP A 199 -17.24 8.90 -6.00
CA ASP A 199 -17.11 7.46 -6.22
C ASP A 199 -15.88 7.14 -7.09
N GLU A 200 -15.28 5.95 -6.98
CA GLU A 200 -13.97 5.69 -7.59
C GLU A 200 -13.98 5.69 -9.13
N ASN A 201 -15.14 5.45 -9.75
CA ASN A 201 -15.33 5.53 -11.20
C ASN A 201 -15.95 6.86 -11.67
N LEU A 202 -16.28 7.78 -10.75
CA LEU A 202 -16.76 9.13 -11.10
C LEU A 202 -15.57 10.03 -11.46
N THR A 203 -15.06 9.85 -12.67
CA THR A 203 -13.89 10.59 -13.19
C THR A 203 -14.33 11.84 -13.99
N ASN A 204 -14.13 11.85 -15.30
CA ASN A 204 -14.61 12.88 -16.23
C ASN A 204 -15.52 12.22 -17.27
N LEU A 205 -16.82 12.24 -17.02
CA LEU A 205 -17.82 11.52 -17.82
C LEU A 205 -18.54 12.48 -18.77
N SER A 206 -19.18 11.96 -19.82
CA SER A 206 -19.89 12.78 -20.82
C SER A 206 -20.97 13.68 -20.19
N PHE A 207 -21.73 13.13 -19.26
CA PHE A 207 -22.81 13.81 -18.52
C PHE A 207 -22.35 14.47 -17.21
N ASN A 208 -21.11 14.22 -16.77
CA ASN A 208 -20.56 14.75 -15.52
C ASN A 208 -19.08 15.08 -15.71
N LYS A 209 -18.83 16.30 -16.21
CA LYS A 209 -17.47 16.80 -16.42
C LYS A 209 -16.82 17.11 -15.07
N PHE A 210 -15.56 16.72 -14.94
CA PHE A 210 -14.81 16.86 -13.69
C PHE A 210 -14.75 18.31 -13.19
N ASP A 211 -14.38 19.25 -14.07
CA ASP A 211 -14.20 20.66 -13.69
C ASP A 211 -15.53 21.31 -13.27
N GLU A 212 -16.62 21.00 -13.97
CA GLU A 212 -17.96 21.47 -13.64
C GLU A 212 -18.44 20.92 -12.30
N ARG A 213 -18.31 19.60 -12.09
CA ARG A 213 -18.68 18.95 -10.83
C ARG A 213 -17.92 19.55 -9.67
N ALA A 214 -16.60 19.65 -9.80
CA ALA A 214 -15.77 20.16 -8.72
C ALA A 214 -16.12 21.61 -8.37
N LYS A 215 -16.32 22.47 -9.38
CA LYS A 215 -16.76 23.86 -9.17
C LYS A 215 -18.11 23.91 -8.45
N CYS A 216 -19.10 23.14 -8.90
CA CYS A 216 -20.43 23.12 -8.31
C CYS A 216 -20.44 22.58 -6.87
N VAL A 217 -19.74 21.48 -6.62
CA VAL A 217 -19.65 20.87 -5.27
C VAL A 217 -18.89 21.78 -4.30
N LEU A 218 -17.80 22.42 -4.73
CA LEU A 218 -17.07 23.38 -3.88
C LEU A 218 -17.92 24.62 -3.55
N LYS A 219 -18.76 25.07 -4.48
CA LYS A 219 -19.73 26.14 -4.21
C LYS A 219 -20.76 25.69 -3.16
N ALA A 220 -21.31 24.48 -3.29
CA ALA A 220 -22.21 23.90 -2.31
C ALA A 220 -21.56 23.74 -0.92
N LEU A 221 -20.30 23.29 -0.89
CA LEU A 221 -19.50 23.16 0.33
C LEU A 221 -19.39 24.50 1.07
N LYS A 222 -18.96 25.57 0.37
CA LYS A 222 -18.83 26.91 0.98
C LYS A 222 -20.16 27.45 1.49
N ALA A 223 -21.24 27.22 0.74
CA ALA A 223 -22.58 27.61 1.18
C ALA A 223 -22.99 26.88 2.47
N ALA A 224 -22.72 25.58 2.56
CA ALA A 224 -23.00 24.78 3.74
C ALA A 224 -22.12 25.17 4.95
N GLU A 225 -20.84 25.52 4.75
CA GLU A 225 -19.99 26.07 5.80
C GLU A 225 -20.56 27.38 6.36
N LYS A 226 -21.00 28.29 5.47
CA LYS A 226 -21.62 29.56 5.88
C LYS A 226 -22.92 29.32 6.65
N GLN A 227 -23.73 28.35 6.21
CA GLN A 227 -25.01 28.03 6.84
C GLN A 227 -24.84 27.34 8.21
N THR A 228 -23.89 26.42 8.33
CA THR A 228 -23.78 25.53 9.52
C THR A 228 -22.71 25.99 10.52
N GLY A 229 -21.84 26.93 10.13
CA GLY A 229 -20.68 27.33 10.93
C GLY A 229 -19.59 26.26 11.06
N LYS A 230 -19.77 25.09 10.46
CA LYS A 230 -18.88 23.92 10.57
C LYS A 230 -18.06 23.75 9.31
N LYS A 231 -16.78 23.43 9.47
CA LYS A 231 -15.88 23.14 8.34
C LYS A 231 -16.25 21.84 7.65
N LYS A 232 -16.09 21.84 6.32
CA LYS A 232 -16.47 20.75 5.44
C LYS A 232 -15.33 20.33 4.54
N PHE A 233 -15.43 19.13 3.98
CA PHE A 233 -14.42 18.59 3.08
C PHE A 233 -15.03 17.83 1.91
N TYR A 234 -14.31 17.80 0.79
CA TYR A 234 -14.73 17.13 -0.44
C TYR A 234 -13.59 16.36 -1.11
N LEU A 235 -13.59 15.03 -1.03
CA LEU A 235 -12.56 14.22 -1.70
C LEU A 235 -12.92 14.02 -3.17
N CYS A 236 -12.44 14.93 -4.02
CA CYS A 236 -12.64 14.90 -5.47
C CYS A 236 -11.75 13.85 -6.14
N ASN A 237 -12.29 13.08 -7.09
CA ASN A 237 -11.54 12.02 -7.75
C ASN A 237 -10.67 12.57 -8.89
N VAL A 238 -9.36 12.69 -8.62
CA VAL A 238 -8.37 13.21 -9.60
C VAL A 238 -7.80 12.14 -10.54
N SER A 239 -8.20 10.87 -10.38
CA SER A 239 -7.57 9.71 -11.05
C SER A 239 -7.55 9.86 -12.58
N HIS A 240 -6.37 9.65 -13.18
CA HIS A 240 -6.17 9.62 -14.62
C HIS A 240 -4.86 8.87 -14.93
N SER A 241 -4.75 8.24 -16.10
CA SER A 241 -3.53 7.54 -16.53
C SER A 241 -2.40 8.51 -16.91
N ASN A 242 -2.75 9.65 -17.54
CA ASN A 242 -1.83 10.76 -17.78
C ASN A 242 -1.60 11.57 -16.50
N LEU A 243 -0.34 11.61 -16.03
CA LEU A 243 0.08 12.32 -14.82
C LEU A 243 -0.17 13.82 -14.87
N GLU A 244 -0.05 14.46 -16.05
CA GLU A 244 -0.25 15.89 -16.21
C GLU A 244 -1.73 16.27 -16.06
N VAL A 245 -2.63 15.45 -16.60
CA VAL A 245 -4.08 15.63 -16.40
C VAL A 245 -4.42 15.50 -14.91
N MET A 246 -3.90 14.48 -14.25
CA MET A 246 -4.10 14.26 -12.82
C MET A 246 -3.53 15.40 -11.97
N ARG A 247 -2.35 15.92 -12.32
CA ARG A 247 -1.74 17.10 -11.68
C ARG A 247 -2.63 18.34 -11.87
N LYS A 248 -3.10 18.59 -13.10
CA LYS A 248 -4.03 19.67 -13.43
C LYS A 248 -5.30 19.56 -12.57
N ARG A 249 -5.90 18.38 -12.48
CA ARG A 249 -7.08 18.11 -11.64
C ARG A 249 -6.82 18.40 -10.15
N ALA A 250 -5.65 18.01 -9.64
CA ALA A 250 -5.25 18.27 -8.26
C ALA A 250 -4.97 19.76 -7.98
N THR A 251 -4.51 20.52 -8.97
CA THR A 251 -4.19 21.95 -8.82
C THR A 251 -5.38 22.88 -9.12
N CYS A 252 -6.22 22.54 -10.10
CA CYS A 252 -7.35 23.36 -10.54
C CYS A 252 -8.52 23.33 -9.55
N ASN A 253 -8.64 22.25 -8.77
CA ASN A 253 -9.69 22.15 -7.77
C ASN A 253 -9.21 22.65 -6.42
N ALA A 254 -9.80 23.78 -6.01
CA ALA A 254 -9.57 24.48 -4.77
C ALA A 254 -9.96 23.66 -3.52
N TRP A 255 -9.17 22.64 -3.23
CA TRP A 255 -9.03 22.06 -1.90
C TRP A 255 -7.92 22.70 -1.07
N PHE A 256 -7.19 23.64 -1.66
CA PHE A 256 -6.14 24.39 -0.97
C PHE A 256 -6.58 25.84 -0.74
N TYR A 257 -7.59 26.04 0.10
CA TYR A 257 -7.80 27.36 0.72
C TYR A 257 -6.72 27.68 1.79
N TYR A 258 -5.74 26.78 2.01
CA TYR A 258 -4.46 27.07 2.67
C TYR A 258 -3.32 26.29 1.99
N LYS A 259 -2.51 27.00 1.18
CA LYS A 259 -1.19 26.68 0.58
C LYS A 259 -0.89 25.24 0.08
N ARG A 260 -0.82 25.13 -1.26
CA ARG A 260 0.13 24.36 -2.12
C ARG A 260 0.38 22.86 -1.82
N GLN A 261 -0.16 22.04 -2.73
CA GLN A 261 0.46 20.89 -3.42
C GLN A 261 0.51 19.50 -2.74
N LEU A 262 0.04 18.51 -3.49
CA LEU A 262 0.35 17.09 -3.38
C LEU A 262 1.08 16.69 -4.66
N SER A 263 2.34 16.29 -4.53
CA SER A 263 2.99 15.38 -5.47
C SER A 263 2.64 13.95 -5.06
N TRP A 264 2.66 13.05 -6.06
CA TRP A 264 2.45 11.60 -5.96
C TRP A 264 0.99 11.13 -5.98
N SER A 265 0.52 10.83 -7.20
CA SER A 265 -0.57 9.90 -7.41
C SER A 265 -0.22 8.95 -8.55
N ALA A 266 0.43 7.85 -8.21
CA ALA A 266 0.49 6.66 -9.06
C ALA A 266 0.06 5.45 -8.24
N TRP A 267 -1.00 5.60 -7.44
CA TRP A 267 -1.69 4.49 -6.78
C TRP A 267 -3.17 4.79 -6.88
N SER A 268 -3.88 3.91 -7.60
CA SER A 268 -5.33 4.00 -7.73
C SER A 268 -5.97 4.17 -6.35
N TRP A 269 -6.89 5.14 -6.22
CA TRP A 269 -7.47 5.62 -4.97
C TRP A 269 -8.24 4.57 -4.12
N LYS A 270 -8.23 3.29 -4.50
CA LYS A 270 -8.64 2.18 -3.63
C LYS A 270 -7.77 2.11 -2.36
N THR A 271 -6.53 2.60 -2.39
CA THR A 271 -5.56 2.56 -1.27
C THR A 271 -5.90 3.54 -0.13
N LEU A 272 -6.75 4.55 -0.35
CA LEU A 272 -7.05 5.57 0.69
C LEU A 272 -8.19 5.20 1.64
N TRP A 273 -8.85 4.04 1.44
CA TRP A 273 -9.91 3.55 2.32
C TRP A 273 -9.40 2.98 3.66
N LEU A 274 -8.09 2.98 3.92
CA LEU A 274 -7.48 2.45 5.15
C LEU A 274 -6.88 3.50 6.09
N LEU A 275 -7.04 4.81 5.83
CA LEU A 275 -6.85 5.83 6.87
C LEU A 275 -8.06 5.91 7.80
N SER A 276 -8.35 4.79 8.43
CA SER A 276 -9.04 4.74 9.71
C SER A 276 -8.21 5.56 10.69
N ILE A 277 -8.67 6.77 10.99
CA ILE A 277 -8.19 7.57 12.12
C ILE A 277 -8.68 6.88 13.39
N TYR A 278 -8.03 5.79 13.77
CA TYR A 278 -8.20 5.18 15.08
C TYR A 278 -6.84 5.16 15.77
N ASP A 279 -6.74 5.99 16.81
CA ASP A 279 -5.70 5.92 17.82
C ASP A 279 -6.24 4.98 18.90
N PHE A 280 -6.05 3.67 18.72
CA PHE A 280 -6.28 2.72 19.81
C PHE A 280 -4.92 2.39 20.45
N PRO A 281 -4.73 2.62 21.76
CA PRO A 281 -3.60 2.05 22.47
C PRO A 281 -3.79 0.53 22.49
N CYS A 282 -3.05 -0.18 21.63
CA CYS A 282 -3.12 -1.62 21.54
C CYS A 282 -2.40 -2.25 22.73
N LYS A 283 -3.12 -2.44 23.85
CA LYS A 283 -2.76 -3.39 24.90
C LYS A 283 -3.79 -4.53 24.85
N ASN A 284 -3.32 -5.71 24.43
CA ASN A 284 -3.98 -7.02 24.51
C ASN A 284 -5.31 -7.19 23.77
N ILE A 285 -5.30 -7.81 22.58
CA ILE A 285 -6.43 -8.66 22.14
C ILE A 285 -5.91 -9.91 21.43
N SER A 286 -6.01 -11.03 22.13
CA SER A 286 -6.30 -12.36 21.58
C SER A 286 -7.78 -12.41 21.18
N SER A 287 -8.09 -12.64 19.91
CA SER A 287 -9.22 -13.47 19.44
C SER A 287 -9.58 -13.18 17.99
N THR A 288 -10.00 -14.25 17.36
CA THR A 288 -10.44 -14.47 15.99
C THR A 288 -11.58 -13.57 15.50
N ARG A 289 -11.41 -13.07 14.26
CA ARG A 289 -12.40 -12.79 13.17
C ARG A 289 -12.29 -11.37 12.65
N CYS A 290 -11.74 -11.21 11.44
CA CYS A 290 -12.40 -10.39 10.41
C CYS A 290 -11.88 -10.73 9.01
N ARG A 291 -12.80 -11.12 8.12
CA ARG A 291 -12.61 -11.16 6.67
C ARG A 291 -12.76 -9.73 6.13
N TYR A 292 -11.92 -9.33 5.18
CA TYR A 292 -12.21 -8.61 3.93
C TYR A 292 -10.90 -8.02 3.38
N LEU A 293 -10.50 -8.50 2.20
CA LEU A 293 -9.41 -7.97 1.39
C LEU A 293 -9.81 -6.63 0.76
N ALA A 294 -9.06 -5.57 1.03
CA ALA A 294 -8.93 -4.41 0.14
C ALA A 294 -7.59 -3.73 0.44
N TRP A 295 -6.64 -3.85 -0.48
CA TRP A 295 -5.27 -3.39 -0.33
C TRP A 295 -5.18 -1.85 -0.24
N GLY A 296 -4.81 -1.35 0.94
CA GLY A 296 -4.29 -0.02 1.16
C GLY A 296 -3.12 -0.14 2.12
N LEU A 297 -1.92 0.24 1.72
CA LEU A 297 -0.70 -0.03 2.48
C LEU A 297 -0.15 1.28 3.08
N SER A 298 -0.05 1.36 4.40
CA SER A 298 0.57 2.45 5.15
C SER A 298 1.69 1.92 6.04
N ILE A 299 2.87 2.55 5.98
CA ILE A 299 3.98 2.20 6.86
C ILE A 299 3.82 3.00 8.16
N SER A 300 3.56 2.29 9.25
CA SER A 300 3.47 2.87 10.59
C SER A 300 4.82 3.43 11.06
N LYS A 301 4.81 4.31 12.07
CA LYS A 301 6.02 4.82 12.72
C LYS A 301 6.94 3.72 13.28
N ASN A 302 6.38 2.53 13.53
CA ASN A 302 7.11 1.37 14.02
C ASN A 302 7.62 0.47 12.89
N GLY A 303 7.51 0.92 11.63
CA GLY A 303 8.05 0.23 10.46
C GLY A 303 7.24 -0.95 9.97
N ARG A 304 5.97 -1.10 10.36
CA ARG A 304 5.09 -2.16 9.85
C ARG A 304 4.10 -1.64 8.82
N LEU A 305 3.83 -2.46 7.82
CA LEU A 305 2.85 -2.23 6.76
C LEU A 305 1.44 -2.60 7.24
N TRP A 306 0.49 -1.67 7.14
CA TRP A 306 -0.94 -1.86 7.45
C TRP A 306 -1.79 -1.68 6.20
#